data_AF-T1A803-F1
#
_entry.id   AF-T1A803-F1
#
_cell.length_a   1.000
_cell.length_b   1.000
_cell.length_c   1.000
_cell.angle_alpha   90.00
_cell.angle_beta   90.00
_cell.angle_gamma   90.00
#
_symmetry.space_group_name_H-M   'P 1'
#
loop_
_entity.id
_entity.type
_entity.pdbx_description
1 polymer ?
#
loop_
_entity_poly.entity_id
_entity_poly.type
_entity_poly.pdbx_seq_one_letter_code
_entity_poly.pdbx_strand_id
1 'polypeptide(L)'
;MSTLLETAETIEAMPDAAFATDSTTVRSTLLHAGEFIMERWLQAQGLQPTDEQHEGFRLLALQRQAACADATFNACRESCRELVYQCNVADAANDTHERAQHLRLAASVTKHLALFIDGKLENKALGEFCCSSRPLRAQDAETARRDVSDRGTHD
;
A
#
# COMPACT_ATOMS: atom_id res chain seq x y z
N MET A 1 2.69 -4.35 -11.65
CA MET A 1 2.75 -5.04 -10.35
C MET A 1 3.35 -6.44 -10.47
N SER A 2 3.00 -7.26 -11.49
CA SER A 2 3.56 -8.62 -11.72
C SER A 2 5.07 -8.75 -11.50
N THR A 3 5.88 -7.90 -12.15
CA THR A 3 7.35 -7.94 -12.04
C THR A 3 7.85 -7.72 -10.60
N LEU A 4 7.15 -6.93 -9.79
CA LEU A 4 7.52 -6.72 -8.38
C LEU A 4 7.19 -7.95 -7.53
N LEU A 5 6.07 -8.62 -7.81
CA LEU A 5 5.70 -9.86 -7.14
C LEU A 5 6.69 -10.98 -7.47
N GLU A 6 7.03 -11.14 -8.75
CA GLU A 6 8.05 -12.09 -9.22
C GLU A 6 9.41 -11.83 -8.56
N THR A 7 9.79 -10.55 -8.43
CA THR A 7 11.04 -10.16 -7.76
C THR A 7 11.02 -10.55 -6.28
N ALA A 8 9.94 -10.24 -5.56
CA ALA A 8 9.80 -10.59 -4.15
C ALA A 8 9.81 -12.11 -3.93
N GLU A 9 9.08 -12.87 -4.76
CA GLU A 9 9.05 -14.34 -4.70
C GLU A 9 10.42 -14.96 -5.01
N THR A 10 11.15 -14.38 -5.96
CA THR A 10 12.53 -14.80 -6.24
C THR A 10 13.41 -14.61 -5.02
N ILE A 11 13.33 -13.44 -4.35
CA ILE A 11 14.11 -13.15 -3.14
C ILE A 11 13.72 -14.08 -1.99
N GLU A 12 12.43 -14.34 -1.78
CA GLU A 12 11.94 -15.28 -0.77
C GLU A 12 12.54 -16.69 -0.94
N ALA A 13 12.68 -17.13 -2.20
CA ALA A 13 13.20 -18.45 -2.54
C ALA A 13 14.74 -18.55 -2.61
N MET A 14 15.47 -17.42 -2.54
CA MET A 14 16.93 -17.43 -2.59
C MET A 14 17.52 -18.23 -1.42
N PRO A 15 18.61 -19.00 -1.60
CA PRO A 15 19.31 -19.66 -0.50
C PRO A 15 20.10 -18.65 0.34
N ASP A 16 20.35 -18.96 1.62
CA ASP A 16 21.08 -18.07 2.54
C ASP A 16 22.44 -17.62 1.96
N ALA A 17 23.17 -18.53 1.33
CA ALA A 17 24.48 -18.26 0.74
C ALA A 17 24.47 -17.13 -0.30
N ALA A 18 23.35 -16.89 -0.99
CA ALA A 18 23.23 -15.80 -1.96
C ALA A 18 23.22 -14.42 -1.28
N PHE A 19 22.66 -14.32 -0.07
CA PHE A 19 22.62 -13.08 0.70
C PHE A 19 23.98 -12.68 1.31
N ALA A 20 24.98 -13.57 1.28
CA ALA A 20 26.34 -13.20 1.67
C ALA A 20 26.96 -12.19 0.68
N THR A 21 26.64 -12.32 -0.61
CA THR A 21 27.21 -11.49 -1.69
C THR A 21 26.27 -10.38 -2.12
N ASP A 22 24.96 -10.66 -2.18
CA ASP A 22 24.00 -9.79 -2.86
C ASP A 22 23.16 -8.92 -1.93
N SER A 23 23.36 -8.98 -0.61
CA SER A 23 22.48 -8.34 0.37
C SER A 23 22.26 -6.85 0.16
N THR A 24 23.29 -6.08 -0.20
CA THR A 24 23.15 -4.64 -0.46
C THR A 24 22.27 -4.39 -1.69
N THR A 25 22.44 -5.18 -2.75
CA THR A 25 21.64 -5.10 -3.98
C THR A 25 20.19 -5.50 -3.70
N VAL A 26 19.98 -6.57 -2.94
CA VAL A 26 18.63 -7.02 -2.55
C VAL A 26 17.94 -5.95 -1.71
N ARG A 27 18.63 -5.38 -0.72
CA ARG A 27 18.10 -4.30 0.13
C ARG A 27 17.67 -3.10 -0.70
N SER A 28 18.53 -2.64 -1.62
CA SER A 28 18.22 -1.52 -2.51
C SER A 28 17.04 -1.83 -3.42
N THR A 29 16.99 -3.03 -3.99
CA THR A 29 15.85 -3.50 -4.81
C THR A 29 14.54 -3.44 -4.05
N LEU A 30 14.51 -3.94 -2.81
CA LEU A 30 13.31 -3.97 -1.98
C LEU A 30 12.84 -2.56 -1.59
N LEU A 31 13.75 -1.68 -1.19
CA LEU A 31 13.42 -0.29 -0.87
C LEU A 31 12.87 0.46 -2.10
N HIS A 32 13.54 0.34 -3.25
CA HIS A 32 13.06 0.93 -4.51
C HIS A 32 11.71 0.35 -4.95
N ALA A 33 11.49 -0.95 -4.75
CA ALA A 33 10.18 -1.56 -5.02
C ALA A 33 9.08 -0.96 -4.14
N GLY A 34 9.35 -0.78 -2.85
CA GLY A 34 8.46 -0.08 -1.92
C GLY A 34 8.12 1.33 -2.40
N GLU A 35 9.14 2.11 -2.78
CA GLU A 35 8.94 3.47 -3.30
C GLU A 35 8.10 3.49 -4.58
N PHE A 36 8.40 2.61 -5.54
CA PHE A 36 7.65 2.48 -6.78
C PHE A 36 6.16 2.15 -6.51
N ILE A 37 5.87 1.27 -5.55
CA ILE A 37 4.49 0.94 -5.17
C ILE A 37 3.76 2.19 -4.64
N MET A 38 4.44 3.01 -3.83
CA MET A 38 3.88 4.24 -3.29
C MET A 38 3.67 5.32 -4.36
N GLU A 39 4.61 5.47 -5.29
CA GLU A 39 4.50 6.38 -6.43
C GLU A 39 3.28 6.05 -7.29
N ARG A 40 3.06 4.76 -7.56
CA ARG A 40 1.90 4.28 -8.33
C ARG A 40 0.58 4.72 -7.71
N TRP A 41 0.47 4.64 -6.38
CA TRP A 41 -0.71 5.15 -5.69
C TRP A 41 -0.86 6.66 -5.85
N LEU A 42 0.19 7.43 -5.55
CA LEU A 42 0.17 8.90 -5.61
C LEU A 42 -0.18 9.40 -7.02
N GLN A 43 0.42 8.81 -8.06
CA GLN A 43 0.12 9.11 -9.45
C GLN A 43 -1.34 8.81 -9.80
N ALA A 44 -1.92 7.72 -9.29
CA ALA A 44 -3.34 7.41 -9.45
C ALA A 44 -4.27 8.37 -8.67
N GLN A 45 -3.74 9.14 -7.72
CA GLN A 45 -4.42 10.28 -7.10
C GLN A 45 -4.17 11.60 -7.84
N GLY A 46 -3.40 11.60 -8.94
CA GLY A 46 -3.00 12.81 -9.66
C GLY A 46 -1.95 13.65 -8.92
N LEU A 47 -1.26 13.05 -7.94
CA LEU A 47 -0.22 13.71 -7.16
C LEU A 47 1.16 13.41 -7.74
N GLN A 48 2.05 14.41 -7.69
CA GLN A 48 3.47 14.21 -7.99
C GLN A 48 4.15 13.58 -6.76
N PRO A 49 4.82 12.42 -6.90
CA PRO A 49 5.56 11.81 -5.80
C PRO A 49 6.66 12.72 -5.29
N THR A 50 6.82 12.80 -3.97
CA THR A 50 7.89 13.59 -3.35
C THR A 50 9.26 12.92 -3.50
N ASP A 51 10.30 13.74 -3.63
CA ASP A 51 11.70 13.32 -3.53
C ASP A 51 12.30 13.58 -2.14
N GLU A 52 11.48 14.07 -1.21
CA GLU A 52 11.87 14.25 0.19
C GLU A 52 12.14 12.93 0.88
N GLN A 53 12.84 13.01 2.01
CA GLN A 53 13.06 11.87 2.90
C GLN A 53 12.45 12.15 4.27
N HIS A 54 11.95 11.09 4.89
CA HIS A 54 11.51 11.11 6.29
C HIS A 54 12.27 10.03 7.04
N GLU A 55 12.92 10.40 8.15
CA GLU A 55 13.81 9.48 8.90
C GLU A 55 14.93 8.87 8.01
N GLY A 56 15.34 9.56 6.92
CA GLY A 56 16.36 9.09 5.98
C GLY A 56 15.84 8.19 4.85
N PHE A 57 14.52 7.96 4.77
CA PHE A 57 13.92 7.10 3.75
C PHE A 57 12.87 7.87 2.94
N ARG A 58 12.99 7.84 1.61
CA ARG A 58 12.00 8.42 0.70
C ARG A 58 10.70 7.63 0.71
N LEU A 59 10.76 6.30 0.85
CA LEU A 59 9.59 5.45 1.11
C LEU A 59 8.68 5.99 2.23
N LEU A 60 9.26 6.43 3.36
CA LEU A 60 8.48 6.96 4.48
C LEU A 60 7.89 8.34 4.19
N ALA A 61 8.57 9.18 3.40
CA ALA A 61 8.01 10.46 2.95
C ALA A 61 6.83 10.26 2.00
N LEU A 62 6.96 9.34 1.04
CA LEU A 62 5.88 8.95 0.12
C LEU A 62 4.68 8.39 0.87
N GLN A 63 4.90 7.54 1.89
CA GLN A 63 3.82 7.02 2.73
C GLN A 63 3.05 8.13 3.43
N ARG A 64 3.76 9.10 4.02
CA ARG A 64 3.14 10.24 4.69
C ARG A 64 2.32 11.08 3.70
N GLN A 65 2.87 11.37 2.52
CA GLN A 65 2.17 12.10 1.46
C GLN A 65 0.87 11.38 1.07
N ALA A 66 0.92 10.05 0.88
CA ALA A 66 -0.23 9.25 0.52
C ALA A 66 -1.31 9.23 1.62
N ALA A 67 -0.92 9.15 2.88
CA ALA A 67 -1.83 9.18 4.02
C ALA A 67 -2.50 10.56 4.22
N CYS A 68 -1.81 11.65 3.88
CA CYS A 68 -2.41 12.99 3.87
C CYS A 68 -3.46 13.14 2.76
N ALA A 69 -3.26 12.49 1.61
CA ALA A 69 -4.20 12.52 0.49
C ALA A 69 -5.43 11.62 0.72
N ASP A 70 -5.26 10.48 1.37
CA ASP A 70 -6.34 9.54 1.69
C ASP A 70 -6.09 8.89 3.08
N ALA A 71 -6.95 9.20 4.05
CA ALA A 71 -6.82 8.70 5.42
C ALA A 71 -6.90 7.16 5.51
N THR A 72 -7.58 6.49 4.58
CA THR A 72 -7.64 5.02 4.53
C THR A 72 -6.29 4.39 4.15
N PHE A 73 -5.37 5.21 3.63
CA PHE A 73 -4.02 4.81 3.27
C PHE A 73 -3.08 4.74 4.47
N ASN A 74 -3.50 5.18 5.65
CA ASN A 74 -2.70 5.00 6.87
C ASN A 74 -2.46 3.52 7.21
N ALA A 75 -3.27 2.60 6.67
CA ALA A 75 -3.08 1.16 6.83
C ALA A 75 -1.72 0.65 6.33
N CYS A 76 -1.09 1.30 5.33
CA CYS A 76 0.22 0.90 4.83
C CYS A 76 1.39 1.46 5.65
N ARG A 77 1.13 2.29 6.68
CA ARG A 77 2.18 2.92 7.51
C ARG A 77 3.09 1.87 8.12
N GLU A 78 2.50 0.88 8.78
CA GLU A 78 3.28 -0.16 9.46
C GLU A 78 4.03 -1.03 8.46
N SER A 79 3.44 -1.38 7.32
CA SER A 79 4.15 -2.14 6.28
C SER A 79 5.36 -1.38 5.71
N CYS A 80 5.25 -0.08 5.48
CA CYS A 80 6.37 0.73 5.01
C CYS A 80 7.48 0.85 6.08
N ARG A 81 7.10 1.02 7.36
CA ARG A 81 8.07 1.04 8.46
C ARG A 81 8.74 -0.32 8.66
N GLU A 82 7.97 -1.40 8.55
CA GLU A 82 8.47 -2.76 8.66
C GLU A 82 9.48 -3.07 7.55
N LEU A 83 9.18 -2.70 6.30
CA LEU A 83 10.12 -2.86 5.18
C LEU A 83 11.46 -2.16 5.47
N VAL A 84 11.41 -0.90 5.89
CA VAL A 84 12.61 -0.13 6.27
C VAL A 84 13.35 -0.81 7.43
N TYR A 85 12.63 -1.21 8.47
CA TYR A 85 13.19 -1.87 9.64
C TYR A 85 13.93 -3.16 9.27
N GLN A 86 13.27 -4.06 8.54
CA GLN A 86 13.83 -5.35 8.11
C GLN A 86 15.08 -5.15 7.24
N CYS A 87 15.05 -4.17 6.32
CA CYS A 87 16.22 -3.79 5.53
C CYS A 87 17.39 -3.28 6.39
N ASN A 88 17.11 -2.47 7.42
CA ASN A 88 18.15 -1.94 8.32
C ASN A 88 18.73 -3.02 9.23
N VAL A 89 17.91 -3.93 9.77
CA VAL A 89 18.41 -5.04 10.59
C VAL A 89 19.27 -5.98 9.75
N ALA A 90 18.85 -6.28 8.52
CA ALA A 90 19.67 -7.07 7.60
C ALA A 90 21.04 -6.43 7.30
N ASP A 91 21.11 -5.10 7.20
CA ASP A 91 22.36 -4.36 7.00
C ASP A 91 23.30 -4.45 8.21
N ALA A 92 22.73 -4.45 9.42
CA ALA A 92 23.47 -4.58 10.67
C ALA A 92 23.81 -6.03 11.08
N ALA A 93 23.22 -7.03 10.40
CA ALA A 93 23.38 -8.44 10.74
C ALA A 93 24.82 -8.94 10.53
N ASN A 94 25.35 -9.63 11.54
CA ASN A 94 26.73 -10.13 11.54
C ASN A 94 26.88 -11.50 10.87
N ASP A 95 25.80 -12.28 10.81
CA ASP A 95 25.80 -13.58 10.15
C ASP A 95 24.85 -13.61 8.94
N THR A 96 25.16 -14.51 8.00
CA THR A 96 24.43 -14.62 6.74
C THR A 96 23.01 -15.15 6.93
N HIS A 97 22.76 -15.97 7.95
CA HIS A 97 21.45 -16.57 8.18
C HIS A 97 20.46 -15.52 8.70
N GLU A 98 20.84 -14.75 9.72
CA GLU A 98 20.07 -13.61 10.23
C GLU A 98 19.76 -12.62 9.11
N ARG A 99 20.78 -12.23 8.33
CA ARG A 99 20.59 -11.35 7.17
C ARG A 99 19.57 -11.88 6.17
N ALA A 100 19.67 -13.16 5.83
CA ALA A 100 18.75 -13.81 4.89
C ALA A 100 17.32 -13.85 5.43
N GLN A 101 17.13 -14.11 6.73
CA GLN A 101 15.80 -14.09 7.36
C GLN A 101 15.13 -12.70 7.23
N HIS A 102 15.86 -11.65 7.57
CA HIS A 102 15.34 -10.28 7.50
C HIS A 102 15.05 -9.83 6.06
N LEU A 103 15.91 -10.16 5.09
CA LEU A 103 15.67 -9.81 3.68
C LEU A 103 14.51 -10.59 3.06
N ARG A 104 14.28 -11.85 3.46
CA ARG A 104 13.06 -12.57 3.05
C ARG A 104 11.80 -11.97 3.64
N LEU A 105 11.82 -11.59 4.92
CA LEU A 105 10.69 -10.91 5.53
C LEU A 105 10.41 -9.56 4.87
N ALA A 106 11.46 -8.78 4.54
CA ALA A 106 11.33 -7.56 3.75
C ALA A 106 10.70 -7.83 2.36
N ALA A 107 11.05 -8.94 1.70
CA ALA A 107 10.42 -9.35 0.45
C ALA A 107 8.93 -9.67 0.62
N SER A 108 8.55 -10.42 1.65
CA SER A 108 7.14 -10.71 1.96
C SER A 108 6.33 -9.47 2.28
N VAL A 109 6.92 -8.50 3.00
CA VAL A 109 6.28 -7.21 3.26
C VAL A 109 6.12 -6.40 1.97
N THR A 110 7.10 -6.42 1.07
CA THR A 110 7.03 -5.77 -0.24
C THR A 110 5.93 -6.38 -1.10
N LYS A 111 5.83 -7.72 -1.13
CA LYS A 111 4.75 -8.46 -1.80
C LYS A 111 3.38 -8.08 -1.24
N HIS A 112 3.26 -8.04 0.09
CA HIS A 112 2.02 -7.59 0.75
C HIS A 112 1.65 -6.17 0.34
N LEU A 113 2.60 -5.23 0.36
CA LEU A 113 2.37 -3.84 -0.03
C LEU A 113 1.90 -3.75 -1.49
N ALA A 114 2.55 -4.49 -2.40
CA ALA A 114 2.17 -4.55 -3.81
C ALA A 114 0.72 -5.01 -3.99
N LEU A 115 0.34 -6.13 -3.36
CA LEU A 115 -1.02 -6.68 -3.42
C LEU A 115 -2.06 -5.73 -2.80
N PHE A 116 -1.73 -5.11 -1.66
CA PHE A 116 -2.61 -4.16 -1.00
C PHE A 116 -2.89 -2.94 -1.89
N ILE A 117 -1.86 -2.37 -2.53
CA ILE A 117 -2.02 -1.21 -3.40
C ILE A 117 -2.74 -1.55 -4.70
N ASP A 118 -2.44 -2.68 -5.32
CA ASP A 118 -3.17 -3.11 -6.51
C ASP A 118 -4.67 -3.27 -6.19
N GLY A 119 -5.01 -3.95 -5.09
CA GLY A 119 -6.41 -4.08 -4.66
C GLY A 119 -7.09 -2.74 -4.35
N LYS A 120 -6.37 -1.77 -3.78
CA LYS A 120 -6.89 -0.40 -3.56
C LYS A 120 -7.14 0.33 -4.87
N LEU A 121 -6.24 0.20 -5.84
CA LEU A 121 -6.39 0.79 -7.18
C LEU A 121 -7.55 0.16 -7.95
N GLU A 122 -7.68 -1.16 -7.91
CA GLU A 122 -8.80 -1.89 -8.49
C GLU A 122 -10.13 -1.44 -7.88
N ASN A 123 -10.24 -1.39 -6.54
CA ASN A 123 -11.46 -0.94 -5.88
C ASN A 123 -11.84 0.50 -6.27
N LYS A 124 -10.86 1.40 -6.38
CA LYS A 124 -11.10 2.78 -6.85
C LYS A 124 -11.56 2.82 -8.32
N ALA A 125 -11.01 1.97 -9.18
CA ALA A 125 -11.40 1.88 -10.59
C ALA A 125 -12.82 1.32 -10.77
N LEU A 126 -13.30 0.51 -9.83
CA LEU A 126 -14.65 -0.03 -9.83
C LEU A 126 -15.72 0.99 -9.38
N GLY A 127 -15.32 2.15 -8.83
CA GLY A 127 -16.22 3.21 -8.38
C GLY A 127 -16.97 2.88 -7.08
N GLU A 128 -18.00 3.68 -6.73
CA GLU A 128 -18.95 3.28 -5.68
C GLU A 128 -19.81 2.12 -6.20
N PHE A 129 -19.62 0.94 -5.63
CA PHE A 129 -20.57 -0.17 -5.78
C PHE A 129 -21.91 0.17 -5.13
N CYS A 130 -22.73 0.95 -5.83
CA CYS A 130 -24.13 1.18 -5.47
C CYS A 130 -25.00 0.02 -5.99
N CYS A 131 -24.84 -1.20 -5.47
CA CYS A 131 -25.78 -2.32 -5.68
C CYS A 131 -25.59 -3.45 -4.63
N SER A 132 -26.17 -3.29 -3.43
CA SER A 132 -26.78 -4.35 -2.58
C SER A 132 -26.88 -3.99 -1.09
N SER A 133 -26.09 -3.03 -0.60
CA SER A 133 -26.05 -2.66 0.82
C SER A 133 -26.79 -1.37 1.16
N ARG A 134 -27.42 -0.69 0.19
CA ARG A 134 -28.35 0.39 0.50
C ARG A 134 -29.56 -0.24 1.20
N PRO A 135 -29.85 0.07 2.47
CA PRO A 135 -30.99 -0.54 3.15
C PRO A 135 -32.24 -0.24 2.34
N LEU A 136 -33.03 -1.28 1.99
CA LEU A 136 -34.26 -1.18 1.19
C LEU A 136 -35.18 -0.04 1.67
N ARG A 137 -35.16 0.26 2.98
CA ARG A 137 -35.96 1.32 3.62
C ARG A 137 -35.48 2.76 3.37
N ALA A 138 -34.31 2.96 2.76
CA ALA A 138 -33.86 4.31 2.40
C ALA A 138 -34.68 4.91 1.24
N GLN A 139 -35.15 4.06 0.31
CA GLN A 139 -36.02 4.48 -0.79
C GLN A 139 -37.44 4.79 -0.28
N ASP A 140 -37.93 4.04 0.70
CA ASP A 140 -39.25 4.30 1.32
C ASP A 140 -39.29 5.63 2.07
N ALA A 141 -38.21 5.99 2.78
CA ALA A 141 -38.12 7.26 3.51
C ALA A 141 -38.03 8.49 2.58
N GLU A 142 -37.36 8.36 1.43
CA GLU A 142 -37.24 9.44 0.46
C GLU A 142 -38.52 9.64 -0.36
N THR A 143 -39.23 8.54 -0.67
CA THR A 143 -40.55 8.57 -1.31
C THR A 143 -41.62 9.14 -0.37
N ALA A 144 -41.60 8.74 0.91
CA ALA A 144 -42.52 9.28 1.92
C ALA A 144 -42.31 10.78 2.19
N ARG A 145 -41.06 11.29 2.10
CA ARG A 145 -40.79 12.74 2.24
C ARG A 145 -41.26 13.56 1.04
N ARG A 146 -41.24 12.99 -0.17
CA ARG A 146 -41.79 13.65 -1.37
C ARG A 146 -43.32 13.71 -1.34
N ASP A 147 -43.99 12.65 -0.91
CA ASP A 147 -45.46 12.62 -0.82
C ASP A 147 -46.04 13.58 0.24
N VAL A 148 -45.28 13.88 1.31
CA VAL A 148 -45.69 14.86 2.33
C VAL A 148 -45.52 16.30 1.83
N SER A 149 -44.54 16.56 0.96
CA SER A 149 -44.31 17.88 0.36
C SER A 149 -45.38 18.29 -0.64
N ASP A 150 -46.06 17.33 -1.30
CA ASP A 150 -47.01 17.62 -2.39
C ASP A 150 -48.46 17.78 -1.91
N ARG A 151 -48.75 17.50 -0.63
CA ARG A 151 -50.08 17.71 -0.01
C ARG A 151 -50.20 19.02 0.78
N GLY A 152 -49.18 19.87 0.73
CA GLY A 152 -49.02 21.04 1.58
C GLY A 152 -49.29 22.38 0.91
N THR A 153 -50.29 22.51 0.04
CA THR A 153 -50.86 23.82 -0.34
C THR A 153 -52.21 23.59 -0.98
N HIS A 154 -53.31 23.85 -0.28
CA HIS A 154 -54.61 24.34 -0.78
C HIS A 154 -55.43 24.70 0.47
N ASP A 155 -55.17 25.90 0.98
CA ASP A 155 -56.15 26.72 1.73
C ASP A 155 -56.67 27.79 0.76
#